data_AF-A0A1Q6W9E2-F1
#
_entry.id   AF-A0A1Q6W9E2-F1
#
_cell.length_a   1.000
_cell.length_b   1.000
_cell.length_c   1.000
_cell.angle_alpha   90.00
_cell.angle_beta   90.00
_cell.angle_gamma   90.00
#
_symmetry.space_group_name_H-M   'P 1'
#
loop_
_entity.id
_entity.type
_entity.pdbx_description
1 polymer ?
#
loop_
_entity_poly.entity_id
_entity_poly.type
_entity_poly.pdbx_seq_one_letter_code
_entity_poly.pdbx_strand_id
1 'polypeptide(L)' 'MLLGRLFSSNYPGATYAATVTFVILWLGISSANLWVGVVKAGYTLSEELPIFLLIFAVPTIAAIFLKWRFL' A
#
# COMPACT_ATOMS: atom_id res chain seq x y z
N MET A 1 2.41 2.00 -10.16
CA MET A 1 3.16 3.22 -10.53
C MET A 1 3.69 3.17 -11.95
N LEU A 2 4.57 2.24 -12.30
CA LEU A 2 5.13 2.12 -13.66
C LEU A 2 4.04 1.92 -14.73
N LEU A 3 3.08 1.03 -14.49
CA LEU A 3 1.91 0.88 -15.37
C LEU A 3 1.15 2.20 -15.55
N GLY A 4 0.84 2.91 -14.46
CA GLY A 4 0.19 4.22 -14.54
C GLY A 4 0.98 5.23 -15.39
N ARG A 5 2.32 5.21 -15.31
CA ARG A 5 3.21 6.05 -16.12
C ARG A 5 3.14 5.70 -17.61
N LEU A 6 3.03 4.42 -17.96
CA LEU A 6 2.94 3.99 -19.37
C LEU A 6 1.67 4.51 -20.05
N PHE A 7 0.60 4.71 -19.29
CA PHE A 7 -0.69 5.17 -19.80
C PHE A 7 -0.93 6.67 -19.59
N SER A 8 -0.06 7.39 -18.87
CA SER A 8 -0.29 8.80 -18.52
C SER A 8 -0.34 9.73 -19.72
N SER A 9 0.34 9.38 -20.83
CA SER A 9 0.29 10.14 -22.09
C SER A 9 -1.09 10.16 -22.75
N ASN A 10 -1.89 9.10 -22.57
CA ASN A 10 -3.24 8.98 -23.11
C ASN A 10 -4.32 9.24 -22.05
N TYR A 11 -3.99 9.03 -20.77
CA TYR A 11 -4.90 9.14 -19.64
C TYR A 11 -4.22 9.92 -18.50
N PRO A 12 -4.43 11.24 -18.41
CA PRO A 12 -3.73 12.09 -17.44
C PRO A 12 -3.91 11.66 -15.96
N GLY A 13 -5.00 10.95 -15.65
CA GLY A 13 -5.29 10.42 -14.31
C GLY A 13 -4.70 9.03 -13.99
N ALA A 14 -4.02 8.37 -14.94
CA ALA A 14 -3.62 6.97 -14.79
C ALA A 14 -2.64 6.72 -13.63
N THR A 15 -1.68 7.63 -13.40
CA THR A 15 -0.75 7.54 -12.26
C THR A 15 -1.46 7.75 -10.92
N TYR A 16 -2.43 8.66 -10.85
CA TYR A 16 -3.26 8.84 -9.65
C TYR A 16 -4.09 7.58 -9.35
N ALA A 17 -4.84 7.08 -10.34
CA ALA A 17 -5.65 5.87 -10.19
C ALA A 17 -4.79 4.68 -9.75
N ALA A 18 -3.65 4.46 -10.41
CA ALA A 18 -2.72 3.40 -10.04
C ALA A 18 -2.15 3.54 -8.62
N THR A 19 -1.96 4.76 -8.13
CA THR A 19 -1.53 5.03 -6.74
C THR A 19 -2.62 4.64 -5.75
N VAL A 20 -3.84 5.13 -5.97
CA VAL A 20 -4.99 4.88 -5.08
C VAL A 20 -5.31 3.39 -5.04
N THR A 21 -5.38 2.73 -6.20
CA THR A 21 -5.61 1.28 -6.29
C THR A 21 -4.55 0.50 -5.54
N PHE A 22 -3.27 0.88 -5.68
CA PHE A 22 -2.19 0.24 -4.92
C PHE A 22 -2.38 0.39 -3.41
N VAL A 23 -2.67 1.59 -2.91
CA VAL A 23 -2.85 1.83 -1.47
C VAL A 23 -4.02 1.03 -0.91
N ILE A 24 -5.16 0.99 -1.61
CA ILE A 24 -6.35 0.24 -1.17
C ILE A 24 -6.06 -1.26 -1.12
N LEU A 25 -5.48 -1.82 -2.19
CA LEU A 25 -5.15 -3.24 -2.25
C LEU A 25 -4.13 -3.62 -1.17
N TRP A 26 -3.10 -2.79 -0.99
CA TRP A 26 -2.05 -3.04 -0.01
C TRP A 26 -2.57 -2.96 1.42
N LEU A 27 -3.45 -2.00 1.72
CA LEU A 27 -4.12 -1.92 3.02
C LEU A 27 -4.92 -3.21 3.32
N GLY A 28 -5.61 -3.75 2.33
CA GLY A 28 -6.35 -5.01 2.48
C GLY A 28 -5.42 -6.19 2.77
N ILE A 29 -4.32 -6.31 2.02
CA ILE A 29 -3.32 -7.38 2.20
C ILE A 29 -2.64 -7.27 3.57
N SER A 30 -2.20 -6.07 3.98
CA SER A 30 -1.56 -5.88 5.28
C SER A 30 -2.53 -6.12 6.43
N SER A 31 -3.80 -5.75 6.28
CA SER A 31 -4.84 -6.02 7.29
C SER A 31 -5.12 -7.52 7.42
N ALA A 32 -5.11 -8.26 6.31
CA ALA A 32 -5.20 -9.72 6.35
C ALA A 32 -3.98 -10.35 7.03
N ASN A 33 -2.78 -9.78 6.84
CA ASN A 33 -1.57 -10.22 7.54
C ASN A 33 -1.66 -10.00 9.06
N LEU A 34 -2.12 -8.81 9.49
CA LEU A 34 -2.43 -8.50 10.90
C LEU A 34 -3.44 -9.50 11.49
N TRP A 35 -4.54 -9.76 10.76
CA TRP A 35 -5.56 -10.73 11.18
C TRP A 35 -4.96 -12.13 11.39
N VAL A 36 -4.09 -12.57 10.49
CA VAL A 36 -3.42 -13.87 10.61
C VAL A 36 -2.51 -13.92 11.83
N GLY A 37 -1.73 -12.86 12.11
CA GLY A 37 -0.90 -12.78 13.30
C GLY A 37 -1.71 -12.91 14.60
N VAL A 38 -2.83 -12.19 14.67
CA VAL A 38 -3.69 -12.22 15.86
C VAL A 38 -4.46 -13.55 15.98
N VAL A 39 -5.16 -13.98 14.94
CA VAL A 39 -6.11 -15.11 15.02
C VAL A 39 -5.42 -16.47 14.89
N LYS A 40 -4.39 -16.59 14.04
CA LYS A 40 -3.72 -17.87 13.79
C LYS A 40 -2.45 -18.06 14.60
N ALA A 41 -1.64 -17.02 14.77
CA ALA A 41 -0.40 -17.11 15.56
C ALA A 41 -0.63 -16.81 17.05
N GLY A 42 -1.74 -16.17 17.41
CA GLY A 42 -2.12 -15.91 18.80
C GLY A 42 -1.42 -14.71 19.42
N TYR A 43 -0.81 -13.84 18.62
CA TYR A 43 -0.25 -12.58 19.10
C TYR A 43 -1.35 -11.59 19.48
N THR A 44 -1.04 -10.69 20.41
CA THR A 44 -1.94 -9.60 20.74
C THR A 44 -1.99 -8.57 19.61
N LEU A 45 -3.11 -7.86 19.51
CA LEU A 45 -3.24 -6.75 18.55
C LEU A 45 -2.15 -5.69 18.77
N SER A 46 -1.74 -5.44 20.01
CA SER A 46 -0.69 -4.48 20.36
C SER A 46 0.70 -4.88 19.86
N GLU A 47 1.00 -6.17 19.76
CA GLU A 47 2.27 -6.67 19.24
C GLU A 47 2.31 -6.58 17.70
N GLU A 48 1.18 -6.86 17.06
CA GLU A 48 1.08 -6.90 15.60
C GLU A 48 0.80 -5.53 14.97
N LEU A 49 0.19 -4.59 15.69
CA LEU A 49 -0.15 -3.26 15.17
C LEU A 49 1.09 -2.46 14.70
N PRO A 50 2.22 -2.40 15.43
CA PRO A 50 3.44 -1.75 14.95
C PRO A 50 4.00 -2.40 13.67
N ILE A 51 3.91 -3.74 13.57
CA ILE A 51 4.38 -4.51 12.41
C ILE A 51 3.49 -4.21 11.21
N PHE A 52 2.17 -4.23 11.39
CA PHE A 52 1.19 -3.81 10.39
C PHE A 52 1.46 -2.38 9.90
N LEU A 53 1.71 -1.44 10.82
CA LEU A 53 2.00 -0.06 10.46
C LEU A 53 3.26 0.05 9.62
N LEU A 54 4.33 -0.69 9.93
CA LEU A 54 5.54 -0.73 9.12
C LEU A 54 5.26 -1.33 7.72
N ILE A 55 4.59 -2.48 7.66
CA ILE A 55 4.25 -3.18 6.41
C ILE A 55 3.36 -2.31 5.52
N PHE A 56 2.42 -1.56 6.10
CA PHE A 56 1.52 -0.68 5.35
C PHE A 56 2.16 0.65 4.98
N ALA A 57 2.78 1.33 5.94
CA ALA A 57 3.25 2.71 5.78
C ALA A 57 4.45 2.79 4.84
N VAL A 58 5.43 1.88 4.93
CA VAL A 58 6.64 1.96 4.11
C VAL A 58 6.32 1.91 2.61
N PRO A 59 5.54 0.92 2.10
CA PRO A 59 5.19 0.87 0.68
C PRO A 59 4.25 2.00 0.27
N THR A 60 3.33 2.43 1.14
CA THR A 60 2.41 3.55 0.88
C THR A 60 3.17 4.86 0.72
N ILE A 61 4.10 5.16 1.63
CA ILE A 61 4.95 6.36 1.56
C ILE A 61 5.81 6.30 0.30
N ALA A 62 6.44 5.16 -0.01
CA ALA A 62 7.23 4.99 -1.22
C ALA A 62 6.39 5.24 -2.49
N ALA A 63 5.16 4.74 -2.52
CA ALA A 63 4.24 4.96 -3.63
C ALA A 63 3.88 6.45 -3.79
N ILE A 64 3.48 7.12 -2.70
CA ILE A 64 3.13 8.55 -2.73
C ILE A 64 4.34 9.39 -3.14
N PHE A 65 5.52 9.09 -2.60
CA PHE A 65 6.77 9.79 -2.91
C PHE A 65 7.17 9.60 -4.38
N LEU A 66 7.07 8.38 -4.91
CA LEU A 66 7.35 8.10 -6.31
C LEU A 66 6.41 8.88 -7.23
N LYS A 67 5.13 8.97 -6.87
CA LYS A 67 4.16 9.80 -7.58
C LYS A 67 4.53 11.29 -7.53
N TRP A 68 4.91 11.83 -6.38
CA TRP A 68 5.20 13.26 -6.22
C TRP A 68 6.49 13.71 -6.92
N ARG A 69 7.54 12.87 -6.90
CA ARG A 69 8.87 13.30 -7.36
C ARG A 69 9.20 12.89 -8.79
N PHE A 70 8.58 11.83 -9.31
CA PHE A 70 9.04 11.18 -10.55
C PHE A 70 7.95 10.92 -11.60
N LEU A 71 6.67 11.13 -11.29
CA LEU A 71 5.52 10.80 -12.15
C LEU A 71 4.57 11.97 -12.32
#